data_AF-A2RM99-F1
#
_entry.id   AF-A2RM99-F1
#
_cell.length_a   1.000
_cell.length_b   1.000
_cell.length_c   1.000
_cell.angle_alpha   90.00
_cell.angle_beta   90.00
_cell.angle_gamma   90.00
#
_symmetry.space_group_name_H-M   'P 1'
#
loop_
_entity.id
_entity.type
_entity.pdbx_description
1 polymer ?
#
loop_
_entity_poly.entity_id
_entity_poly.type
_entity_poly.pdbx_seq_one_letter_code
_entity_poly.pdbx_strand_id
1 'polypeptide(L)'
;MLWVLSLSMLPVLSAWAGRTIDFFHDFGLHSPKAPALLFIMMIYLWGFAYTYMTKCFIEDNPKEKAELIAQMEVYHYLRHPFWKIGMIVSFILTFIYPPFVFIYTAGEMIFATVRSQNKKSSTI
;
A
#
# COMPACT_ATOMS: atom_id res chain seq x y z
N MET A 1 -2.99 14.12 -8.13
CA MET A 1 -1.52 14.04 -8.40
C MET A 1 -0.76 13.22 -7.37
N LEU A 2 -1.08 13.30 -6.06
CA LEU A 2 -0.40 12.52 -5.01
C LEU A 2 -0.33 11.01 -5.30
N TRP A 3 -1.41 10.43 -5.83
CA TRP A 3 -1.47 9.00 -6.18
C TRP A 3 -0.39 8.57 -7.19
N VAL A 4 -0.17 9.38 -8.24
CA VAL A 4 0.83 9.12 -9.29
C VAL A 4 2.24 9.30 -8.74
N LEU A 5 2.46 10.34 -7.93
CA LEU A 5 3.74 10.60 -7.27
C LEU A 5 4.14 9.45 -6.33
N SER A 6 3.20 8.95 -5.53
CA SER A 6 3.47 7.82 -4.64
C SER A 6 3.89 6.60 -5.47
N LEU A 7 3.14 6.25 -6.53
CA LEU A 7 3.47 5.11 -7.39
C LEU A 7 4.81 5.25 -8.11
N SER A 8 5.19 6.45 -8.56
CA SER A 8 6.48 6.66 -9.23
C SER A 8 7.67 6.61 -8.27
N MET A 9 7.46 6.96 -6.99
CA MET A 9 8.49 6.92 -5.95
C MET A 9 8.69 5.51 -5.38
N LEU A 10 7.70 4.62 -5.42
CA LEU A 10 7.83 3.26 -4.88
C LEU A 10 9.02 2.48 -5.48
N PRO A 11 9.27 2.43 -6.81
CA PRO A 11 10.44 1.75 -7.37
C PRO A 11 11.78 2.35 -6.94
N VAL A 12 11.84 3.68 -6.80
CA VAL A 12 13.06 4.38 -6.37
C VAL A 12 13.37 4.04 -4.92
N LEU A 13 12.36 4.10 -4.06
CA LEU A 13 12.48 3.82 -2.64
C LEU A 13 12.70 2.32 -2.36
N SER A 14 12.14 1.41 -3.16
CA SER A 14 12.41 -0.03 -3.05
C SER A 14 13.85 -0.35 -3.45
N ALA A 15 14.38 0.24 -4.52
CA ALA A 15 15.77 0.08 -4.92
C ALA A 15 16.74 0.68 -3.88
N TRP A 16 16.39 1.85 -3.32
CA TRP A 16 17.20 2.47 -2.28
C TRP A 16 17.20 1.62 -1.01
N ALA A 17 16.02 1.19 -0.54
CA ALA A 17 15.88 0.30 0.61
C ALA A 17 16.62 -1.03 0.38
N GLY A 18 16.48 -1.64 -0.80
CA GLY A 18 17.17 -2.88 -1.16
C GLY A 18 18.70 -2.77 -1.23
N ARG A 19 19.24 -1.57 -1.54
CA ARG A 19 20.68 -1.31 -1.49
C ARG A 19 21.20 -1.11 -0.06
N THR A 20 20.37 -0.56 0.82
CA THR A 20 20.79 -0.18 2.19
C THR A 20 20.48 -1.24 3.24
N ILE A 21 19.51 -2.11 2.99
CA ILE A 21 19.08 -3.13 3.95
C ILE A 21 19.89 -4.40 3.69
N ASP A 22 20.83 -4.68 4.58
CA ASP A 22 21.53 -5.96 4.63
C ASP A 22 20.74 -6.92 5.52
N PHE A 23 19.96 -7.80 4.90
CA PHE A 23 19.19 -8.83 5.62
C PHE A 23 20.07 -9.79 6.43
N PHE A 24 21.29 -10.05 5.95
CA PHE A 24 22.18 -11.06 6.50
C PHE A 24 23.19 -10.51 7.52
N HIS A 25 23.31 -9.18 7.64
CA HIS A 25 24.18 -8.54 8.64
C HIS A 25 23.31 -8.02 9.80
N ASP A 26 23.52 -8.54 11.01
CA ASP A 26 22.77 -8.19 12.23
C ASP A 26 21.24 -8.29 12.10
N PHE A 27 20.74 -9.19 11.25
CA PHE A 27 19.32 -9.27 10.89
C PHE A 27 18.74 -7.90 10.45
N GLY A 28 19.55 -7.01 9.88
CA GLY A 28 19.09 -5.68 9.46
C GLY A 28 18.72 -4.72 10.60
N LEU A 29 19.07 -5.03 11.86
CA LEU A 29 18.76 -4.17 13.02
C LEU A 29 19.52 -2.82 12.98
N HIS A 30 20.72 -2.83 12.40
CA HIS A 30 21.56 -1.65 12.21
C HIS A 30 21.44 -1.01 10.82
N SER A 31 20.50 -1.49 9.98
CA SER A 31 20.30 -0.93 8.65
C SER A 31 19.79 0.53 8.72
N PRO A 32 20.15 1.38 7.74
CA PRO A 32 19.59 2.72 7.62
C PRO A 32 18.06 2.67 7.58
N LYS A 33 17.42 3.36 8.53
CA LYS A 33 15.96 3.31 8.70
C LYS A 33 15.22 4.20 7.71
N ALA A 34 15.84 5.31 7.30
CA ALA A 34 15.19 6.33 6.47
C ALA A 34 14.62 5.79 5.15
N PRO A 35 15.33 4.95 4.35
CA PRO A 35 14.79 4.42 3.11
C PRO A 35 13.54 3.56 3.32
N ALA A 36 13.56 2.68 4.33
CA ALA A 36 12.43 1.81 4.67
C ALA A 36 11.21 2.60 5.18
N LEU A 37 11.45 3.58 6.04
CA LEU A 37 10.41 4.45 6.59
C LEU A 37 9.79 5.35 5.51
N LEU A 38 10.59 5.86 4.58
CA LEU A 38 10.08 6.63 3.45
C LEU A 38 9.28 5.74 2.48
N PHE A 39 9.73 4.51 2.23
CA PHE A 39 9.01 3.55 1.40
C PHE A 39 7.62 3.24 1.97
N ILE A 40 7.55 2.87 3.25
CA ILE A 40 6.26 2.55 3.89
C ILE A 40 5.35 3.79 3.98
N MET A 41 5.92 4.97 4.21
CA MET A 41 5.18 6.23 4.20
C MET A 41 4.56 6.52 2.82
N MET A 42 5.29 6.25 1.72
CA MET A 42 4.73 6.39 0.37
C MET A 42 3.59 5.42 0.10
N ILE A 43 3.64 4.20 0.64
CA ILE A 43 2.52 3.24 0.56
C ILE A 43 1.28 3.81 1.27
N TYR A 44 1.44 4.40 2.45
CA TYR A 44 0.30 4.99 3.18
C TYR A 44 -0.28 6.20 2.44
N LEU A 45 0.57 7.09 1.93
CA LEU A 45 0.13 8.23 1.12
C LEU A 45 -0.62 7.78 -0.13
N TRP A 46 -0.15 6.70 -0.76
CA TRP A 46 -0.88 6.06 -1.85
C TRP A 46 -2.26 5.57 -1.41
N GLY A 47 -2.37 4.87 -0.28
CA GLY A 47 -3.65 4.35 0.23
C GLY A 47 -4.66 5.46 0.55
N PHE A 48 -4.20 6.57 1.14
CA PHE A 48 -5.04 7.75 1.36
C PHE A 48 -5.47 8.41 0.05
N ALA A 49 -4.54 8.61 -0.89
CA ALA A 49 -4.84 9.21 -2.18
C ALA A 49 -5.82 8.36 -3.00
N TYR A 50 -5.65 7.03 -2.97
CA TYR A 50 -6.56 6.10 -3.63
C TYR A 50 -7.96 6.21 -3.03
N THR A 51 -8.09 6.13 -1.70
CA THR A 51 -9.39 6.21 -1.02
C THR A 51 -10.11 7.53 -1.32
N TYR A 52 -9.39 8.65 -1.29
CA TYR A 52 -9.95 9.96 -1.61
C TYR A 52 -10.40 10.05 -3.07
N MET A 53 -9.55 9.60 -4.00
CA MET A 53 -9.86 9.60 -5.43
C MET A 53 -11.07 8.70 -5.75
N THR A 54 -11.13 7.49 -5.18
CA THR A 54 -12.26 6.57 -5.35
C THR A 54 -13.56 7.20 -4.82
N LYS A 55 -13.50 7.93 -3.71
CA LYS A 55 -14.67 8.65 -3.18
C LYS A 55 -15.19 9.71 -4.15
N CYS A 56 -14.30 10.55 -4.70
CA CYS A 56 -14.68 11.54 -5.72
C CYS A 56 -15.29 10.87 -6.96
N PHE A 57 -14.70 9.76 -7.43
CA PHE A 57 -15.26 9.02 -8.57
C PHE A 57 -16.65 8.42 -8.29
N ILE A 58 -16.93 7.98 -7.07
CA ILE A 58 -18.27 7.49 -6.68
C ILE A 58 -19.29 8.64 -6.72
N GLU A 59 -18.90 9.84 -6.28
CA GLU A 59 -19.77 11.03 -6.26
C GLU A 59 -20.05 11.59 -7.66
N ASP A 60 -19.07 11.51 -8.58
CA ASP A 60 -19.16 12.08 -9.93
C ASP A 60 -19.78 11.15 -10.99
N ASN A 61 -20.04 9.87 -10.67
CA ASN A 61 -20.54 8.88 -11.64
C ASN A 61 -22.01 8.47 -11.40
N PRO A 62 -22.72 8.02 -12.47
CA PRO A 62 -24.06 7.44 -12.33
C PRO A 62 -24.07 6.25 -11.36
N LYS A 63 -25.18 6.08 -10.64
CA LYS A 63 -25.34 5.09 -9.55
C LYS A 63 -24.85 3.68 -9.91
N GLU A 64 -25.14 3.21 -11.12
CA GLU A 64 -24.74 1.88 -11.60
C GLU A 64 -23.21 1.69 -11.64
N LYS A 65 -22.46 2.70 -12.11
CA LYS A 65 -20.99 2.67 -12.13
C LYS A 65 -20.40 2.94 -10.75
N ALA A 66 -21.05 3.81 -9.97
CA ALA A 66 -20.64 4.12 -8.61
C ALA A 66 -20.70 2.89 -7.69
N GLU A 67 -21.72 2.02 -7.85
CA GLU A 67 -21.83 0.76 -7.11
C GLU A 67 -20.70 -0.22 -7.44
N LEU A 68 -20.31 -0.33 -8.71
CA LEU A 68 -19.18 -1.17 -9.12
C LEU A 68 -17.86 -0.69 -8.50
N ILE A 69 -17.64 0.63 -8.46
CA ILE A 69 -16.45 1.23 -7.86
C ILE A 69 -16.46 1.05 -6.33
N ALA A 70 -17.62 1.20 -5.69
CA ALA A 70 -17.77 1.01 -4.25
C ALA A 70 -17.55 -0.44 -3.79
N GLN A 71 -17.78 -1.42 -4.68
CA GLN A 71 -17.55 -2.84 -4.43
C GLN A 71 -16.10 -3.28 -4.62
N MET A 72 -15.19 -2.38 -5.05
CA MET A 72 -13.78 -2.72 -5.18
C MET A 72 -13.19 -3.11 -3.81
N GLU A 73 -12.64 -4.31 -3.73
CA GLU A 73 -12.11 -4.86 -2.46
C GLU A 73 -10.99 -3.99 -1.86
N VAL A 74 -10.14 -3.42 -2.71
CA VAL A 74 -9.07 -2.49 -2.30
C VAL A 74 -9.66 -1.29 -1.58
N TYR A 75 -10.76 -0.72 -2.09
CA TYR A 75 -11.43 0.42 -1.46
C TYR A 75 -12.09 0.04 -0.12
N HIS A 76 -12.64 -1.17 -0.03
CA HIS A 76 -13.19 -1.69 1.23
C HIS A 76 -12.09 -1.92 2.27
N TYR A 77 -10.98 -2.53 1.87
CA TYR A 77 -9.82 -2.80 2.73
C TYR A 77 -9.22 -1.51 3.29
N LEU A 78 -8.94 -0.52 2.43
CA LEU A 78 -8.32 0.74 2.83
C LEU A 78 -9.20 1.61 3.74
N ARG A 79 -10.53 1.51 3.63
CA ARG A 79 -11.45 2.19 4.55
C ARG A 79 -11.56 1.50 5.91
N HIS A 80 -11.20 0.22 6.00
CA HIS A 80 -11.38 -0.55 7.23
C HIS A 80 -10.50 0.03 8.36
N PRO A 81 -11.01 0.21 9.59
CA PRO A 81 -10.21 0.71 10.71
C PRO A 81 -8.98 -0.17 11.01
N PHE A 82 -9.06 -1.48 10.73
CA PHE A 82 -7.92 -2.39 10.80
C PHE A 82 -6.75 -1.98 9.90
N TRP A 83 -6.99 -1.38 8.73
CA TRP A 83 -5.89 -0.87 7.89
C TRP A 83 -5.16 0.28 8.59
N LYS A 84 -5.88 1.19 9.26
CA LYS A 84 -5.28 2.29 10.05
C LYS A 84 -4.45 1.80 11.22
N ILE A 85 -4.95 0.79 11.94
CA ILE A 85 -4.18 0.14 13.01
C ILE A 85 -2.95 -0.55 12.42
N GLY A 86 -3.13 -1.27 11.30
CA GLY A 86 -2.07 -1.92 10.55
C GLY A 86 -0.97 -0.95 10.12
N MET A 87 -1.31 0.27 9.68
CA MET A 87 -0.32 1.31 9.36
C MET A 87 0.53 1.67 10.58
N ILE A 88 -0.08 1.95 11.73
CA ILE A 88 0.67 2.35 12.93
C ILE A 88 1.59 1.21 13.38
N VAL A 89 1.07 -0.02 13.42
CA VAL A 89 1.84 -1.21 13.83
C VAL A 89 2.98 -1.47 12.84
N SER A 90 2.72 -1.45 11.54
CA SER A 90 3.75 -1.70 10.52
C SER A 90 4.80 -0.61 10.47
N PHE A 91 4.45 0.65 10.74
CA PHE A 91 5.41 1.74 10.85
C PHE A 91 6.35 1.56 12.04
N ILE A 92 5.81 1.22 13.22
CA ILE A 92 6.61 0.95 14.42
C ILE A 92 7.54 -0.25 14.20
N LEU A 93 7.01 -1.34 13.62
CA LEU A 93 7.81 -2.53 13.31
C LEU A 93 8.91 -2.22 12.30
N THR A 94 8.65 -1.39 11.29
CA THR A 94 9.66 -0.94 10.33
C THR A 94 10.73 -0.05 10.98
N PHE A 95 10.37 0.73 12.01
CA PHE A 95 11.34 1.53 12.76
C PHE A 95 12.31 0.68 13.59
N ILE A 96 11.83 -0.44 14.14
CA ILE A 96 12.64 -1.39 14.94
C ILE A 96 13.42 -2.32 14.02
N TYR A 97 12.76 -2.84 12.97
CA TYR A 97 13.26 -3.82 12.03
C TYR A 97 12.95 -3.35 10.59
N PRO A 98 13.81 -2.51 9.98
CA PRO A 98 13.63 -2.00 8.62
C PRO A 98 13.30 -3.05 7.56
N PRO A 99 13.87 -4.27 7.58
CA PRO A 99 13.52 -5.30 6.60
C PRO A 99 12.04 -5.75 6.66
N PHE A 100 11.32 -5.47 7.76
CA PHE A 100 9.89 -5.76 7.91
C PHE A 100 9.07 -5.19 6.75
N VAL A 101 9.46 -4.02 6.24
CA VAL A 101 8.68 -3.30 5.23
C VAL A 101 8.44 -4.15 3.97
N PHE A 102 9.44 -4.91 3.54
CA PHE A 102 9.31 -5.78 2.37
C PHE A 102 8.41 -6.98 2.65
N ILE A 103 8.54 -7.57 3.85
CA ILE A 103 7.68 -8.69 4.28
C ILE A 103 6.23 -8.24 4.34
N TYR A 104 5.97 -7.08 4.95
CA TYR A 104 4.64 -6.48 5.04
C TYR A 104 4.07 -6.19 3.66
N THR A 105 4.82 -5.49 2.80
CA THR A 105 4.34 -5.09 1.47
C THR A 105 4.09 -6.30 0.57
N ALA A 106 4.98 -7.30 0.58
CA ALA A 106 4.79 -8.54 -0.16
C ALA A 106 3.58 -9.31 0.37
N GLY A 107 3.42 -9.40 1.69
CA GLY A 107 2.26 -10.03 2.33
C GLY A 107 0.95 -9.34 1.95
N GLU A 108 0.91 -8.01 1.94
CA GLU A 108 -0.25 -7.23 1.52
C GLU A 108 -0.60 -7.50 0.04
N MET A 109 0.41 -7.53 -0.84
CA MET A 109 0.21 -7.83 -2.27
C MET A 109 -0.31 -9.25 -2.51
N ILE A 110 0.24 -10.25 -1.81
CA ILE A 110 -0.23 -11.65 -1.89
C ILE A 110 -1.67 -11.73 -1.40
N PHE A 111 -1.97 -11.12 -0.25
CA PHE A 111 -3.32 -11.09 0.31
C PHE A 111 -4.31 -10.41 -0.64
N ALA A 112 -3.95 -9.25 -1.19
CA ALA A 112 -4.78 -8.53 -2.15
C ALA A 112 -5.01 -9.35 -3.43
N THR A 113 -3.99 -10.05 -3.91
CA THR A 113 -4.10 -10.90 -5.11
C THR A 113 -5.01 -12.10 -4.88
N VAL A 114 -4.87 -12.78 -3.74
CA VAL A 114 -5.70 -13.94 -3.38
C VAL A 114 -7.15 -13.53 -3.12
N ARG A 115 -7.36 -12.38 -2.48
CA ARG A 115 -8.70 -11.90 -2.15
C ARG A 115 -9.41 -11.33 -3.37
N SER A 116 -8.70 -10.65 -4.27
CA SER A 116 -9.25 -9.90 -5.41
C SER A 116 -10.28 -10.69 -6.23
N GLN A 117 -11.56 -10.56 -5.87
CA GLN A 117 -12.70 -11.06 -6.65
C GLN A 117 -13.19 -10.05 -7.67
N ASN A 118 -12.28 -9.41 -8.43
CA ASN A 118 -12.71 -8.59 -9.55
C ASN A 118 -13.45 -9.47 -10.55
N LYS A 119 -14.79 -9.35 -10.59
CA LYS A 119 -15.61 -9.92 -11.66
C LYS A 119 -15.00 -9.43 -12.96
N LYS A 120 -14.49 -10.35 -13.78
CA LYS A 120 -14.17 -10.05 -15.18
C LYS A 120 -15.44 -9.44 -15.75
N SER A 121 -15.38 -8.19 -16.24
CA SER A 121 -16.50 -7.65 -17.01
C SER A 121 -16.72 -8.64 -18.13
N SER A 122 -17.85 -9.33 -18.11
CA SER A 122 -18.28 -10.18 -19.21
C SER A 122 -18.29 -9.30 -20.45
N THR A 123 -17.30 -9.52 -21.32
CA THR A 123 -17.14 -8.87 -22.60
C THR A 123 -18.45 -9.03 -23.37
N ILE A 124 -19.12 -7.92 -23.65
CA ILE A 124 -20.11 -7.81 -24.73
C ILE A 124 -19.34 -7.34 -25.95
#